data_AF-A0A1B6HYK8-F1
#
_entry.id   AF-A0A1B6HYK8-F1
#
_cell.length_a   1.000
_cell.length_b   1.000
_cell.length_c   1.000
_cell.angle_alpha   90.00
_cell.angle_beta   90.00
_cell.angle_gamma   90.00
#
_symmetry.space_group_name_H-M   'P 1'
#
loop_
_entity.id
_entity.type
_entity.pdbx_description
1 polymer ?
#
loop_
_entity_poly.entity_id
_entity_poly.type
_entity_poly.pdbx_seq_one_letter_code
_entity_poly.pdbx_strand_id
1 'polypeptide(L)'
;ELDSFEDRIACELEALDAMEGESEGRGLREHVSCEDLLEFACDGPNTRRTRGKSSGVNSDEVRIMGKVLGSKVSEESRLAALNATDWDVHRAIKLCRLDALLPPELCADSVAKLTALYDSGWEVARAAGMLLATLAPQDDVTQV
;
A
#
# COMPACT_ATOMS: atom_id res chain seq x y z
N GLU A 1 -67.73 33.62 -1.16
CA GLU A 1 -66.68 33.00 -0.33
C GLU A 1 -65.38 32.81 -1.12
N LEU A 2 -64.89 33.85 -1.79
CA LEU A 2 -63.61 33.83 -2.52
C LEU A 2 -62.59 34.77 -1.84
N ASP A 3 -63.06 35.86 -1.23
CA ASP A 3 -62.23 36.81 -0.49
C ASP A 3 -61.46 36.16 0.68
N SER A 4 -62.04 35.17 1.39
CA SER A 4 -61.37 34.53 2.54
C SER A 4 -60.15 33.68 2.16
N PHE A 5 -60.08 33.16 0.94
CA PHE A 5 -58.94 32.34 0.50
C PHE A 5 -57.82 33.22 -0.05
N GLU A 6 -58.18 34.27 -0.80
CA GLU A 6 -57.24 35.26 -1.31
C GLU A 6 -56.63 36.08 -0.16
N ASP A 7 -57.41 36.48 0.84
CA ASP A 7 -56.91 37.17 2.05
C ASP A 7 -55.93 36.28 2.84
N ARG A 8 -56.19 34.96 2.89
CA ARG A 8 -55.30 34.01 3.55
C ARG A 8 -53.96 33.91 2.81
N ILE A 9 -53.99 33.83 1.49
CA ILE A 9 -52.78 33.80 0.66
C ILE A 9 -52.00 35.11 0.79
N ALA A 10 -52.69 36.26 0.82
CA ALA A 10 -52.06 37.56 0.98
C ALA A 10 -51.35 37.68 2.34
N CYS A 11 -51.99 37.26 3.43
CA CYS A 11 -51.35 37.22 4.75
C CYS A 11 -50.15 36.25 4.80
N GLU A 12 -50.22 35.11 4.10
CA GLU A 12 -49.15 34.11 4.08
C GLU A 12 -47.93 34.60 3.26
N LEU A 13 -48.17 35.34 2.17
CA LEU A 13 -47.12 36.02 1.39
C LEU A 13 -46.47 37.18 2.14
N GLU A 14 -47.27 38.01 2.81
CA GLU A 14 -46.77 39.13 3.61
C GLU A 14 -45.96 38.64 4.83
N ALA A 15 -46.35 37.51 5.43
CA ALA A 15 -45.56 36.84 6.47
C ALA A 15 -44.24 36.26 5.95
N LEU A 16 -44.19 35.80 4.69
CA LEU A 16 -42.95 35.29 4.06
C LEU A 16 -41.98 36.43 3.70
N ASP A 17 -42.49 37.58 3.27
CA ASP A 17 -41.67 38.78 2.95
C ASP A 17 -41.10 39.43 4.22
N ALA A 18 -41.87 39.41 5.32
CA ALA A 18 -41.40 39.84 6.64
C ALA A 18 -40.26 38.96 7.21
N MET A 19 -40.01 37.79 6.63
CA MET A 19 -38.86 36.93 6.97
C MET A 19 -37.60 37.21 6.12
N GLU A 20 -37.61 38.18 5.20
CA GLU A 20 -36.44 38.53 4.38
C GLU A 20 -35.54 39.62 5.03
N GLY A 21 -35.61 39.74 6.35
CA GLY A 21 -34.87 40.73 7.15
C GLY A 21 -33.85 40.15 8.14
N GLU A 22 -33.66 38.83 8.18
CA GLU A 22 -32.61 38.22 9.00
C GLU A 22 -31.83 37.23 8.15
N SER A 23 -30.56 37.57 7.92
CA SER A 23 -29.49 36.69 7.46
C SER A 23 -29.20 35.59 8.49
N GLU A 24 -30.22 34.88 8.95
CA GLU A 24 -30.13 33.71 9.84
C GLU A 24 -30.70 32.48 9.12
N GLY A 25 -30.34 32.37 7.85
CA GLY A 25 -30.56 31.21 7.01
C GLY A 25 -29.47 30.16 7.18
N ARG A 26 -29.67 29.31 8.19
CA ARG A 26 -29.34 27.87 8.12
C ARG A 26 -27.85 27.53 7.98
N GLY A 27 -27.28 27.38 9.16
CA GLY A 27 -26.27 26.39 9.44
C GLY A 27 -24.96 27.02 9.80
N LEU A 28 -24.59 26.83 11.06
CA LEU A 28 -23.27 26.30 11.38
C LEU A 28 -23.03 25.07 10.47
N ARG A 29 -22.79 25.27 9.18
CA ARG A 29 -21.92 24.38 8.45
C ARG A 29 -20.63 24.63 9.19
N GLU A 30 -20.32 23.75 10.11
CA GLU A 30 -18.96 23.54 10.60
C GLU A 30 -18.11 23.60 9.34
N HIS A 31 -17.51 24.75 9.07
CA HIS A 31 -16.60 24.94 7.95
C HIS A 31 -15.36 24.20 8.42
N VAL A 32 -15.39 22.87 8.30
CA VAL A 32 -14.21 22.05 8.48
C VAL A 32 -13.29 22.45 7.34
N SER A 33 -12.16 23.07 7.65
CA SER A 33 -11.24 23.48 6.61
C SER A 33 -10.70 22.21 5.92
N CYS A 34 -10.31 22.32 4.65
CA CYS A 34 -9.66 21.19 3.97
C CYS A 34 -8.40 20.73 4.72
N GLU A 35 -7.75 21.63 5.47
CA GLU A 35 -6.64 21.30 6.36
C GLU A 35 -7.10 20.40 7.53
N ASP A 36 -8.19 20.74 8.21
CA ASP A 36 -8.73 19.91 9.30
C ASP A 36 -9.19 18.53 8.79
N LEU A 37 -9.79 18.46 7.58
CA LEU A 37 -10.15 17.19 6.95
C LEU A 37 -8.91 16.33 6.63
N LEU A 38 -7.78 16.96 6.28
CA LEU A 38 -6.50 16.27 6.02
C LEU A 38 -5.80 15.85 7.32
N GLU A 39 -5.99 16.58 8.42
CA GLU A 39 -5.47 16.24 9.75
C GLU A 39 -6.04 14.89 10.23
N PHE A 40 -7.35 14.65 10.06
CA PHE A 40 -7.97 13.36 10.39
C PHE A 40 -7.54 12.21 9.47
N ALA A 41 -7.24 12.50 8.19
CA ALA A 41 -6.74 11.50 7.26
C ALA A 41 -5.31 11.04 7.62
N CYS A 42 -4.55 11.89 8.30
CA CYS A 42 -3.21 11.59 8.81
C CYS A 42 -3.20 10.79 10.13
N ASP A 43 -4.29 10.85 10.91
CA ASP A 43 -4.41 10.24 12.24
C ASP A 43 -5.25 8.95 12.31
N GLY A 44 -5.64 8.40 11.17
CA GLY A 44 -6.31 7.10 11.13
C GLY A 44 -5.40 5.96 11.67
N PRO A 45 -5.95 4.91 12.28
CA PRO A 45 -5.17 3.72 12.68
C PRO A 45 -4.44 3.04 11.51
N ASN A 46 -4.82 3.36 10.28
CA ASN A 46 -4.15 2.92 9.05
C ASN A 46 -2.94 3.78 8.65
N THR A 47 -2.70 4.96 9.21
CA THR A 47 -1.52 5.77 8.86
C THR A 47 -0.24 5.21 9.46
N ARG A 48 -0.33 4.54 10.61
CA ARG A 48 0.75 3.65 11.12
C ARG A 48 1.04 2.49 10.16
N ARG A 49 0.01 1.98 9.49
CA ARG A 49 0.07 0.88 8.53
C ARG A 49 0.69 1.29 7.19
N THR A 50 0.74 2.59 6.87
CA THR A 50 1.31 3.13 5.62
C THR A 50 2.67 3.82 5.83
N ARG A 51 3.14 3.93 7.08
CA ARG A 51 4.51 4.40 7.39
C ARG A 51 5.60 3.37 7.04
N GLY A 52 5.28 2.27 6.34
CA GLY A 52 6.20 1.19 6.01
C GLY A 52 7.58 1.70 5.62
N LYS A 53 7.67 2.41 4.47
CA LYS A 53 8.94 2.96 3.93
C LYS A 53 9.69 3.85 4.91
N SER A 54 9.01 4.74 5.62
CA SER A 54 9.62 5.70 6.53
C SER A 54 10.06 5.10 7.86
N SER A 55 9.51 3.95 8.24
CA SER A 55 9.83 3.26 9.50
C SER A 55 10.99 2.26 9.36
N GLY A 56 11.38 1.92 8.12
CA GLY A 56 12.53 1.05 7.86
C GLY A 56 12.42 -0.31 8.56
N VAL A 57 13.44 -0.68 9.35
CA VAL A 57 13.49 -1.94 10.11
C VAL A 57 12.37 -2.08 11.14
N ASN A 58 11.85 -0.96 11.65
CA ASN A 58 10.79 -0.94 12.66
C ASN A 58 9.38 -1.06 12.06
N SER A 59 9.29 -1.21 10.74
CA SER A 59 8.02 -1.32 10.01
C SER A 59 7.25 -2.59 10.35
N ASP A 60 5.92 -2.54 10.19
CA ASP A 60 5.06 -3.71 10.37
C ASP A 60 5.41 -4.80 9.34
N GLU A 61 5.81 -4.42 8.14
CA GLU A 61 6.23 -5.31 7.05
C GLU A 61 7.42 -6.17 7.45
N VAL A 62 8.50 -5.56 7.98
CA VAL A 62 9.70 -6.29 8.45
C VAL A 62 9.34 -7.25 9.59
N ARG A 63 8.41 -6.86 10.47
CA ARG A 63 7.92 -7.69 11.57
C ARG A 63 7.09 -8.88 11.08
N ILE A 64 6.20 -8.66 10.11
CA ILE A 64 5.38 -9.70 9.48
C ILE A 64 6.28 -10.68 8.73
N MET A 65 7.25 -10.19 7.95
CA MET A 65 8.24 -11.04 7.29
C MET A 65 9.00 -11.89 8.31
N GLY A 66 9.40 -11.32 9.45
CA GLY A 66 10.05 -12.06 10.54
C GLY A 66 9.20 -13.20 11.09
N LYS A 67 7.87 -13.01 11.20
CA LYS A 67 6.94 -14.08 11.61
C LYS A 67 6.86 -15.23 10.60
N VAL A 68 6.97 -14.92 9.30
CA VAL A 68 6.85 -15.92 8.21
C VAL A 68 8.17 -16.63 7.92
N LEU A 69 9.29 -15.90 7.96
CA LEU A 69 10.63 -16.40 7.63
C LEU A 69 11.36 -17.00 8.85
N GLY A 70 10.94 -16.62 10.06
CA GLY A 70 11.61 -17.01 11.30
C GLY A 70 12.89 -16.22 11.56
N SER A 71 13.66 -16.67 12.57
CA SER A 71 14.87 -15.98 13.06
C SER A 71 16.11 -16.12 12.17
N LYS A 72 16.04 -16.93 11.10
CA LYS A 72 17.18 -17.17 10.21
C LYS A 72 17.51 -15.97 9.32
N VAL A 73 16.54 -15.11 9.04
CA VAL A 73 16.69 -13.93 8.19
C VAL A 73 16.72 -12.67 9.06
N SER A 74 17.80 -11.92 8.99
CA SER A 74 17.96 -10.68 9.76
C SER A 74 16.94 -9.61 9.35
N GLU A 75 16.73 -8.61 10.21
CA GLU A 75 15.79 -7.51 9.93
C GLU A 75 16.26 -6.66 8.76
N GLU A 76 17.57 -6.47 8.64
CA GLU A 76 18.23 -5.74 7.56
C GLU A 76 18.06 -6.44 6.23
N SER A 77 18.19 -7.78 6.20
CA SER A 77 17.95 -8.57 4.99
C SER A 77 16.49 -8.48 4.54
N ARG A 78 15.55 -8.52 5.49
CA ARG A 78 14.12 -8.33 5.20
C ARG A 78 13.83 -6.94 4.64
N LEU A 79 14.42 -5.89 5.23
CA LEU A 79 14.30 -4.52 4.74
C LEU A 79 14.91 -4.35 3.34
N ALA A 80 16.08 -4.94 3.08
CA ALA A 80 16.70 -4.92 1.76
C ALA A 80 15.81 -5.59 0.70
N ALA A 81 15.19 -6.72 1.04
CA ALA A 81 14.24 -7.38 0.14
C ALA A 81 12.98 -6.53 -0.11
N LEU A 82 12.44 -5.82 0.90
CA LEU A 82 11.33 -4.87 0.72
C LEU A 82 11.71 -3.72 -0.21
N ASN A 83 12.89 -3.15 -0.04
CA ASN A 83 13.39 -2.09 -0.92
C ASN A 83 13.55 -2.57 -2.37
N ALA A 84 13.96 -3.82 -2.57
CA ALA A 84 14.12 -4.43 -3.89
C ALA A 84 12.80 -4.83 -4.57
N THR A 85 11.68 -4.86 -3.82
CA THR A 85 10.38 -5.38 -4.30
C THR A 85 9.26 -4.33 -4.19
N ASP A 86 9.62 -3.05 -4.19
CA ASP A 86 8.69 -1.93 -4.04
C ASP A 86 7.78 -2.05 -2.82
N TRP A 87 8.28 -2.69 -1.76
CA TRP A 87 7.59 -2.93 -0.50
C TRP A 87 6.40 -3.91 -0.59
N ASP A 88 6.36 -4.75 -1.62
CA ASP A 88 5.46 -5.91 -1.66
C ASP A 88 6.00 -7.01 -0.73
N VAL A 89 5.33 -7.21 0.40
CA VAL A 89 5.71 -8.19 1.43
C VAL A 89 5.77 -9.62 0.88
N HIS A 90 4.84 -10.02 0.02
CA HIS A 90 4.82 -11.38 -0.52
C HIS A 90 6.00 -11.62 -1.46
N ARG A 91 6.31 -10.63 -2.31
CA ARG A 91 7.47 -10.66 -3.20
C ARG A 91 8.78 -10.64 -2.41
N ALA A 92 8.89 -9.80 -1.39
CA ALA A 92 10.04 -9.74 -0.51
C ALA A 92 10.29 -11.09 0.20
N ILE A 93 9.25 -11.74 0.73
CA ILE A 93 9.35 -13.07 1.35
C ILE A 93 9.87 -14.10 0.36
N LYS A 94 9.38 -14.07 -0.89
CA LYS A 94 9.83 -14.98 -1.94
C LYS A 94 11.28 -14.75 -2.32
N LEU A 95 11.73 -13.48 -2.38
CA LEU A 95 13.13 -13.13 -2.60
C LEU A 95 14.03 -13.66 -1.46
N CYS A 96 13.67 -13.45 -0.19
CA CYS A 96 14.43 -14.01 0.93
C CYS A 96 14.47 -15.55 0.91
N ARG A 97 13.39 -16.21 0.49
CA ARG A 97 13.35 -17.67 0.35
C ARG A 97 14.24 -18.15 -0.79
N LEU A 98 14.30 -17.41 -1.89
CA LEU A 98 15.22 -17.69 -2.98
C LEU A 98 16.67 -17.60 -2.47
N ASP A 99 17.04 -16.52 -1.79
CA ASP A 99 18.37 -16.36 -1.20
C ASP A 99 18.76 -17.53 -0.27
N ALA A 100 17.80 -18.06 0.49
CA ALA A 100 18.04 -19.20 1.38
C ALA A 100 18.21 -20.55 0.65
N LEU A 101 17.76 -20.67 -0.61
CA LEU A 101 17.92 -21.87 -1.43
C LEU A 101 19.17 -21.84 -2.30
N LEU A 102 19.69 -20.65 -2.60
CA LEU A 102 20.88 -20.50 -3.44
C LEU A 102 22.14 -20.80 -2.61
N PRO A 103 23.13 -21.52 -3.19
CA PRO A 103 24.42 -21.71 -2.57
C PRO A 103 25.10 -20.36 -2.30
N PRO A 104 25.83 -20.20 -1.19
CA PRO A 104 26.54 -18.94 -0.89
C PRO A 104 27.61 -18.59 -1.92
N GLU A 105 28.10 -19.57 -2.68
CA GLU A 105 29.04 -19.38 -3.78
C GLU A 105 28.39 -18.73 -5.01
N LEU A 106 27.06 -18.83 -5.13
CA LEU A 106 26.31 -18.16 -6.19
C LEU A 106 26.09 -16.69 -5.84
N CYS A 107 27.02 -15.85 -6.28
CA CYS A 107 26.88 -14.40 -6.22
C CYS A 107 25.99 -13.88 -7.36
N ALA A 108 24.73 -14.31 -7.41
CA ALA A 108 23.75 -13.69 -8.29
C ALA A 108 23.38 -12.31 -7.72
N ASP A 109 23.45 -11.27 -8.55
CA ASP A 109 23.02 -9.94 -8.14
C ASP A 109 21.49 -9.89 -7.89
N SER A 110 21.04 -8.84 -7.20
CA SER A 110 19.62 -8.68 -6.88
C SER A 110 18.75 -8.57 -8.13
N VAL A 111 19.27 -8.05 -9.24
CA VAL A 111 18.52 -7.87 -10.49
C VAL A 111 18.26 -9.22 -11.14
N ALA A 112 19.27 -10.08 -11.26
CA ALA A 112 19.18 -11.43 -11.79
C ALA A 112 18.19 -12.28 -10.97
N LYS A 113 18.23 -12.18 -9.64
CA LYS A 113 17.28 -12.86 -8.76
C LYS A 113 15.86 -12.39 -8.99
N LEU A 114 15.65 -11.08 -9.11
CA LEU A 114 14.32 -10.51 -9.39
C LEU A 114 13.82 -10.92 -10.77
N THR A 115 14.66 -10.84 -11.81
CA THR A 115 14.32 -11.28 -13.17
C THR A 115 13.92 -12.76 -13.18
N ALA A 116 14.71 -13.63 -12.57
CA ALA A 116 14.36 -15.05 -12.44
C ALA A 116 13.04 -15.25 -11.69
N LEU A 117 12.77 -14.47 -10.64
CA LEU A 117 11.47 -14.51 -9.96
C LEU A 117 10.33 -14.04 -10.86
N TYR A 118 10.48 -12.97 -11.64
CA TYR A 118 9.46 -12.51 -12.59
C TYR A 118 9.19 -13.56 -13.67
N ASP A 119 10.22 -14.07 -14.33
CA ASP A 119 10.11 -15.08 -15.38
C ASP A 119 9.56 -16.40 -14.84
N SER A 120 9.83 -16.68 -13.56
CA SER A 120 9.27 -17.84 -12.87
C SER A 120 7.80 -17.69 -12.48
N GLY A 121 7.18 -16.51 -12.62
CA GLY A 121 5.84 -16.25 -12.07
C GLY A 121 5.84 -16.20 -10.54
N TRP A 122 6.97 -15.82 -9.94
CA TRP A 122 7.23 -15.80 -8.50
C TRP A 122 7.17 -17.21 -7.86
N GLU A 123 7.54 -18.24 -8.61
CA GLU A 123 7.73 -19.61 -8.13
C GLU A 123 9.18 -19.80 -7.69
N VAL A 124 9.41 -19.83 -6.37
CA VAL A 124 10.77 -19.79 -5.78
C VAL A 124 11.64 -20.96 -6.24
N ALA A 125 11.09 -22.18 -6.28
CA ALA A 125 11.82 -23.37 -6.70
C ALA A 125 12.21 -23.31 -8.19
N ARG A 126 11.32 -22.79 -9.04
CA ARG A 126 11.58 -22.61 -10.47
C ARG A 126 12.65 -21.55 -10.72
N ALA A 127 12.57 -20.41 -10.04
CA ALA A 127 13.59 -19.35 -10.10
C ALA A 127 14.96 -19.86 -9.65
N ALA A 128 15.03 -20.60 -8.54
CA ALA A 128 16.26 -21.21 -8.06
C ALA A 128 16.85 -22.18 -9.11
N GLY A 129 16.02 -23.04 -9.70
CA GLY A 129 16.43 -23.94 -10.77
C GLY A 129 17.00 -23.20 -11.99
N MET A 130 16.39 -22.08 -12.40
CA MET A 130 16.90 -21.25 -13.50
C MET A 130 18.28 -20.66 -13.19
N LEU A 131 18.46 -20.11 -12.00
CA LEU A 131 19.74 -19.52 -11.58
C LEU A 131 20.84 -20.58 -11.42
N LEU A 132 20.50 -21.76 -10.90
CA LEU A 132 21.44 -22.88 -10.79
C LEU A 132 21.79 -23.46 -12.16
N ALA A 133 20.85 -23.51 -13.11
CA ALA A 133 21.12 -23.96 -14.47
C ALA A 133 22.09 -23.03 -15.21
N THR A 134 22.11 -21.73 -14.89
CA THR A 134 23.11 -20.82 -15.46
C THR A 134 24.54 -21.02 -14.94
N LEU A 135 24.71 -21.76 -13.83
CA LEU A 135 26.02 -22.13 -13.26
C LEU A 135 26.51 -23.49 -13.74
N ALA A 136 25.61 -24.38 -14.15
CA ALA A 136 26.01 -25.63 -14.76
C ALA A 136 26.69 -25.26 -16.08
N PRO A 137 28.02 -25.47 -16.23
CA PRO A 137 28.61 -25.39 -17.55
C PRO A 137 27.80 -26.33 -18.44
N GLN A 138 27.42 -25.85 -19.62
CA GLN A 138 26.97 -26.71 -20.69
C GLN A 138 28.13 -27.66 -21.02
N ASP A 139 28.25 -28.77 -20.30
CA ASP A 139 28.97 -29.96 -20.74
C ASP A 139 28.15 -30.56 -21.91
N ASP A 140 28.06 -29.81 -23.01
CA ASP A 140 27.51 -30.31 -24.27
C ASP A 140 28.66 -30.47 -25.27
N VAL A 141 29.35 -31.60 -25.07
CA VAL A 141 29.65 -32.60 -26.09
C VAL A 141 30.41 -32.09 -27.32
N THR A 142 31.73 -32.29 -27.26
CA THR A 142 32.52 -32.75 -28.39
C THR A 142 31.82 -33.94 -29.07
N GLN A 143 31.25 -33.71 -30.25
CA GLN A 143 30.98 -34.77 -31.21
C GLN A 143 32.05 -34.76 -32.31
N VAL A 144 32.46 -35.99 -32.62
CA VAL A 144 33.63 -36.46 -33.38
C VAL A 144 33.54 -36.13 -34.87
#